data_AF-M4ZH36-F1
#
_entry.id   AF-M4ZH36-F1
#
_cell.length_a   1.000
_cell.length_b   1.000
_cell.length_c   1.000
_cell.angle_alpha   90.00
_cell.angle_beta   90.00
_cell.angle_gamma   90.00
#
_symmetry.space_group_name_H-M   'P 1'
#
loop_
_entity.id
_entity.type
_entity.pdbx_description
1 polymer ?
#
loop_
_entity_poly.entity_id
_entity_poly.type
_entity_poly.pdbx_seq_one_letter_code
_entity_poly.pdbx_strand_id
1 'polypeptide(L)'
;MTRALPLLIALLATVASVPAVAQDATSLKKAMIGQWELATTERSKTCVVTLKPDAAPRGQKLELEPSCAAALPFTKDIAGWNVKGLDIVSLQAANGEAVIDFTEVEAGIFEGLRQGEGVYILQNLAAARSLAKSMDQMIGDWAMVRGNGATICSLVLTNNDAGNDNFQVFVKPKCDATIAAFAPTMWRLEHGQMMLMSARGETWRFEADDNAQWRLVPDSANPLIMLRQ
;
A
#
# COMPACT_ATOMS: atom_id res chain seq x y z
N MET A 1 -33.64 -67.86 -25.29
CA MET A 1 -33.22 -66.45 -25.50
C MET A 1 -33.80 -65.61 -24.37
N THR A 2 -33.09 -65.54 -23.25
CA THR A 2 -33.47 -64.82 -22.03
C THR A 2 -32.90 -63.40 -22.12
N ARG A 3 -33.77 -62.38 -22.25
CA ARG A 3 -33.37 -60.97 -22.22
C ARG A 3 -33.36 -60.49 -20.77
N ALA A 4 -32.17 -60.18 -20.25
CA ALA A 4 -31.99 -59.47 -18.99
C ALA A 4 -32.21 -57.97 -19.21
N LEU A 5 -33.05 -57.34 -18.39
CA LEU A 5 -33.34 -55.91 -18.38
C LEU A 5 -32.42 -55.24 -17.35
N PRO A 6 -31.63 -54.20 -17.68
CA PRO A 6 -30.79 -53.53 -16.70
C PRO A 6 -31.61 -52.50 -15.91
N LEU A 7 -31.52 -52.58 -14.58
CA LEU A 7 -32.08 -51.62 -13.63
C LEU A 7 -31.17 -50.38 -13.61
N LEU A 8 -31.62 -49.24 -14.15
CA LEU A 8 -30.91 -47.97 -14.06
C LEU A 8 -31.21 -47.31 -12.69
N ILE A 9 -30.23 -47.25 -11.81
CA ILE A 9 -30.31 -46.52 -10.53
C ILE A 9 -29.95 -45.05 -10.82
N ALA A 10 -30.92 -44.14 -10.70
CA ALA A 10 -30.69 -42.71 -10.80
C ALA A 10 -30.13 -42.18 -9.48
N LEU A 11 -28.87 -41.75 -9.48
CA LEU A 11 -28.19 -41.13 -8.35
C LEU A 11 -28.61 -39.65 -8.28
N LEU A 12 -29.44 -39.26 -7.30
CA LEU A 12 -29.72 -37.85 -7.01
C LEU A 12 -28.49 -37.21 -6.35
N ALA A 13 -27.77 -36.37 -7.08
CA ALA A 13 -26.73 -35.51 -6.54
C ALA A 13 -27.39 -34.34 -5.79
N THR A 14 -27.39 -34.40 -4.46
CA THR A 14 -27.73 -33.26 -3.60
C THR A 14 -26.58 -32.25 -3.67
N VAL A 15 -26.78 -31.17 -4.42
CA VAL A 15 -25.87 -30.02 -4.42
C VAL A 15 -26.07 -29.32 -3.07
N ALA A 16 -25.12 -29.48 -2.15
CA ALA A 16 -25.10 -28.70 -0.92
C ALA A 16 -24.72 -27.26 -1.26
N SER A 17 -25.69 -26.36 -1.22
CA SER A 17 -25.45 -24.92 -1.30
C SER A 17 -24.69 -24.50 -0.04
N VAL A 18 -23.37 -24.33 -0.14
CA VAL A 18 -22.62 -23.59 0.88
C VAL A 18 -23.14 -22.15 0.86
N PRO A 19 -23.54 -21.57 2.01
CA PRO A 19 -23.90 -20.17 2.04
C PRO A 19 -22.64 -19.36 1.70
N ALA A 20 -22.68 -18.67 0.57
CA ALA A 20 -21.71 -17.62 0.30
C ALA A 20 -21.83 -16.60 1.45
N VAL A 21 -20.76 -16.41 2.22
CA VAL A 21 -20.70 -15.33 3.21
C VAL A 21 -20.81 -14.04 2.42
N ALA A 22 -22.01 -13.46 2.37
CA ALA A 22 -22.20 -12.13 1.84
C ALA A 22 -21.22 -11.22 2.58
N GLN A 23 -20.33 -10.55 1.86
CA GLN A 23 -19.61 -9.40 2.40
C GLN A 23 -20.68 -8.40 2.83
N ASP A 24 -21.01 -8.45 4.12
CA ASP A 24 -22.12 -7.71 4.69
C ASP A 24 -21.65 -6.26 4.89
N ALA A 25 -22.40 -5.28 4.38
CA ALA A 25 -22.15 -3.85 4.61
C ALA A 25 -21.96 -3.55 6.12
N THR A 26 -22.61 -4.33 6.99
CA THR A 26 -22.45 -4.28 8.45
C THR A 26 -21.05 -4.67 8.89
N SER A 27 -20.45 -5.68 8.26
CA SER A 27 -19.08 -6.12 8.54
C SER A 27 -18.06 -5.08 8.12
N LEU A 28 -18.19 -4.52 6.92
CA LEU A 28 -17.35 -3.42 6.45
C LEU A 28 -17.49 -2.19 7.36
N LYS A 29 -18.73 -1.79 7.68
CA LYS A 29 -19.01 -0.69 8.59
C LYS A 29 -18.32 -0.87 9.95
N LYS A 30 -18.32 -2.09 10.49
CA LYS A 30 -17.60 -2.41 11.73
C LYS A 30 -16.09 -2.34 11.56
N ALA A 31 -15.55 -2.82 10.44
CA ALA A 31 -14.13 -2.76 10.12
C ALA A 31 -13.62 -1.33 9.94
N MET A 32 -14.47 -0.42 9.45
CA MET A 32 -14.12 0.98 9.25
C MET A 32 -14.02 1.78 10.56
N ILE A 33 -14.52 1.29 11.70
CA ILE A 33 -14.43 2.02 12.96
C ILE A 33 -12.96 2.13 13.41
N GLY A 34 -12.48 3.35 13.61
CA GLY A 34 -11.10 3.60 14.07
C GLY A 34 -10.44 4.78 13.38
N GLN A 35 -9.11 4.84 13.48
CA GLN A 35 -8.30 5.89 12.90
C GLN A 35 -7.75 5.49 11.53
N TRP A 36 -7.86 6.39 10.57
CA TRP A 36 -7.47 6.22 9.19
C TRP A 36 -6.62 7.40 8.73
N GLU A 37 -5.63 7.13 7.87
CA GLU A 37 -4.94 8.15 7.10
C GLU A 37 -5.66 8.33 5.76
N LEU A 38 -6.11 9.56 5.51
CA LEU A 38 -6.57 10.04 4.21
C LEU A 38 -5.40 10.81 3.56
N ALA A 39 -4.99 10.39 2.38
CA ALA A 39 -3.81 10.95 1.72
C ALA A 39 -4.00 11.11 0.21
N THR A 40 -3.19 11.97 -0.41
CA THR A 40 -2.95 11.89 -1.86
C THR A 40 -2.21 10.59 -2.20
N THR A 41 -2.21 10.19 -3.46
CA THR A 41 -1.52 8.99 -3.95
C THR A 41 -0.06 8.91 -3.53
N GLU A 42 0.69 10.00 -3.77
CA GLU A 42 2.10 10.14 -3.41
C GLU A 42 2.32 10.48 -1.93
N ARG A 43 1.23 10.56 -1.14
CA ARG A 43 1.20 10.92 0.28
C ARG A 43 1.90 12.22 0.66
N SER A 44 2.07 13.12 -0.30
CA SER A 44 2.63 14.45 -0.05
C SER A 44 1.74 15.29 0.88
N LYS A 45 0.44 14.97 0.94
CA LYS A 45 -0.52 15.57 1.85
C LYS A 45 -1.33 14.48 2.55
N THR A 46 -1.34 14.53 3.87
CA THR A 46 -2.06 13.55 4.71
C THR A 46 -2.95 14.25 5.74
N CYS A 47 -4.02 13.55 6.12
CA CYS A 47 -5.00 13.95 7.10
C CYS A 47 -5.39 12.70 7.89
N VAL A 48 -5.54 12.82 9.21
CA VAL A 48 -6.07 11.72 10.02
C VAL A 48 -7.56 11.91 10.22
N VAL A 49 -8.32 10.85 9.93
CA VAL A 49 -9.77 10.77 10.10
C VAL A 49 -10.09 9.67 11.09
N THR A 50 -10.91 9.96 12.10
CA THR A 50 -11.44 8.95 13.03
C THR A 50 -12.89 8.68 12.69
N LEU A 51 -13.19 7.48 12.20
CA LEU A 51 -14.55 7.04 11.90
C LEU A 51 -15.18 6.42 13.15
N LYS A 52 -16.32 6.96 13.60
CA LYS A 52 -16.98 6.57 14.85
C LYS A 52 -18.27 5.80 14.61
N PRO A 53 -18.67 4.91 15.54
CA PRO A 53 -19.89 4.13 15.39
C PRO A 53 -21.16 4.94 15.68
N ASP A 54 -21.02 6.11 16.33
CA ASP A 54 -22.13 6.96 16.73
C ASP A 54 -22.96 7.42 15.53
N ALA A 55 -24.28 7.32 15.65
CA ALA A 55 -25.19 7.83 14.64
C ALA A 55 -25.06 9.37 14.50
N ALA A 56 -25.18 9.84 13.26
CA ALA A 56 -25.34 11.23 12.89
C ALA A 56 -26.66 11.41 12.12
N PRO A 57 -27.17 12.64 11.92
CA PRO A 57 -28.38 12.88 11.12
C PRO A 57 -28.31 12.25 9.72
N ARG A 58 -27.09 12.16 9.16
CA ARG A 58 -26.79 11.44 7.92
C ARG A 58 -25.58 10.54 8.18
N GLY A 59 -25.81 9.23 8.25
CA GLY A 59 -24.76 8.24 8.49
C GLY A 59 -24.28 8.19 9.94
N GLN A 60 -22.97 8.22 10.12
CA GLN A 60 -22.25 8.13 11.40
C GLN A 60 -21.27 9.29 11.56
N LYS A 61 -20.91 9.58 12.82
CA LYS A 61 -19.95 10.64 13.15
C LYS A 61 -18.54 10.28 12.73
N LEU A 62 -17.75 11.30 12.41
CA LEU A 62 -16.31 11.21 12.28
C LEU A 62 -15.64 12.42 12.94
N GLU A 63 -14.34 12.33 13.13
CA GLU A 63 -13.49 13.44 13.55
C GLU A 63 -12.35 13.60 12.55
N LEU A 64 -12.08 14.84 12.16
CA LEU A 64 -10.93 15.22 11.37
C LEU A 64 -9.92 15.90 12.30
N GLU A 65 -8.64 15.53 12.17
CA GLU A 65 -7.58 16.28 12.85
C GLU A 65 -7.57 17.75 12.38
N PRO A 66 -7.16 18.72 13.24
CA PRO A 66 -7.20 20.14 12.90
C PRO A 66 -6.42 20.52 11.63
N SER A 67 -5.37 19.76 11.29
CA SER A 67 -4.55 19.98 10.09
C SER A 67 -5.22 19.58 8.78
N CYS A 68 -6.30 18.79 8.82
CA CYS A 68 -6.91 18.20 7.63
C CYS A 68 -7.34 19.24 6.60
N ALA A 69 -8.03 20.30 7.02
CA ALA A 69 -8.51 21.34 6.11
C ALA A 69 -7.39 22.16 5.44
N ALA A 70 -6.19 22.16 6.03
CA ALA A 70 -5.00 22.80 5.45
C ALA A 70 -4.30 21.86 4.46
N ALA A 71 -4.18 20.58 4.80
CA ALA A 71 -3.56 19.57 3.95
C ALA A 71 -4.45 19.22 2.74
N LEU A 72 -5.74 18.96 2.99
CA LEU A 72 -6.73 18.49 2.04
C LEU A 72 -7.97 19.38 2.10
N PRO A 73 -8.03 20.49 1.34
CA PRO A 73 -9.07 21.52 1.52
C PRO A 73 -10.52 21.03 1.42
N PHE A 74 -10.80 20.00 0.61
CA PHE A 74 -12.15 19.43 0.46
C PHE A 74 -12.68 18.78 1.75
N THR A 75 -11.82 18.47 2.72
CA THR A 75 -12.27 17.84 3.97
C THR A 75 -13.13 18.78 4.81
N LYS A 76 -13.14 20.08 4.52
CA LYS A 76 -14.03 21.07 5.16
C LYS A 76 -15.50 20.75 4.96
N ASP A 77 -15.84 20.08 3.87
CA ASP A 77 -17.22 19.75 3.52
C ASP A 77 -17.68 18.43 4.16
N ILE A 78 -16.77 17.67 4.79
CA ILE A 78 -17.07 16.37 5.39
C ILE A 78 -17.71 16.56 6.77
N ALA A 79 -18.90 16.00 6.95
CA ALA A 79 -19.67 16.08 8.19
C ALA A 79 -20.05 14.70 8.78
N GLY A 80 -19.88 13.62 8.02
CA GLY A 80 -20.19 12.27 8.46
C GLY A 80 -19.68 11.21 7.49
N TRP A 81 -19.87 9.95 7.83
CA TRP A 81 -19.54 8.82 6.96
C TRP A 81 -20.62 7.75 6.97
N ASN A 82 -20.64 6.89 5.96
CA ASN A 82 -21.48 5.70 5.94
C ASN A 82 -20.89 4.65 5.00
N VAL A 83 -21.43 3.43 5.04
CA VAL A 83 -21.26 2.45 3.96
C VAL A 83 -22.49 2.49 3.05
N LYS A 84 -22.27 2.67 1.74
CA LYS A 84 -23.30 2.57 0.69
C LYS A 84 -23.17 1.22 0.00
N GLY A 85 -24.31 0.62 -0.37
CA GLY A 85 -24.29 -0.70 -1.00
C GLY A 85 -23.64 -1.73 -0.08
N LEU A 86 -22.67 -2.48 -0.61
CA LEU A 86 -21.96 -3.53 0.14
C LEU A 86 -20.52 -3.15 0.49
N ASP A 87 -19.91 -2.24 -0.28
CA ASP A 87 -18.46 -2.08 -0.39
C ASP A 87 -17.97 -0.63 -0.49
N ILE A 88 -18.89 0.35 -0.58
CA ILE A 88 -18.51 1.76 -0.76
C ILE A 88 -18.48 2.47 0.59
N VAL A 89 -17.30 2.91 1.02
CA VAL A 89 -17.16 3.81 2.18
C VAL A 89 -17.32 5.25 1.71
N SER A 90 -18.33 5.93 2.20
CA SER A 90 -18.68 7.28 1.76
C SER A 90 -18.39 8.29 2.87
N LEU A 91 -17.53 9.27 2.60
CA LEU A 91 -17.42 10.48 3.42
C LEU A 91 -18.39 11.52 2.85
N GLN A 92 -19.27 12.04 3.70
CA GLN A 92 -20.47 12.75 3.29
C GLN A 92 -20.51 14.17 3.85
N ALA A 93 -21.14 15.06 3.10
CA ALA A 93 -21.48 16.39 3.57
C ALA A 93 -22.70 16.36 4.49
N ALA A 94 -23.00 17.49 5.16
CA ALA A 94 -24.08 17.58 6.13
C ALA A 94 -25.47 17.26 5.53
N ASN A 95 -25.65 17.45 4.23
CA ASN A 95 -26.86 17.11 3.47
C ASN A 95 -26.95 15.61 3.09
N GLY A 96 -25.88 14.83 3.31
CA GLY A 96 -25.75 13.41 2.95
C GLY A 96 -25.21 13.14 1.56
N GLU A 97 -24.84 14.17 0.78
CA GLU A 97 -24.15 13.99 -0.50
C GLU A 97 -22.73 13.48 -0.26
N ALA A 98 -22.22 12.66 -1.20
CA ALA A 98 -20.83 12.22 -1.13
C ALA A 98 -19.90 13.39 -1.39
N VAL A 99 -18.98 13.61 -0.46
CA VAL A 99 -17.76 14.39 -0.72
C VAL A 99 -16.77 13.48 -1.44
N ILE A 100 -16.60 12.24 -0.98
CA ILE A 100 -15.79 11.23 -1.66
C ILE A 100 -16.31 9.84 -1.29
N ASP A 101 -16.38 8.98 -2.29
CA ASP A 101 -16.72 7.56 -2.14
C ASP A 101 -15.45 6.75 -2.41
N PHE A 102 -15.18 5.78 -1.53
CA PHE A 102 -14.02 4.91 -1.57
C PHE A 102 -14.42 3.46 -1.77
N THR A 103 -13.62 2.72 -2.53
CA THR A 103 -13.72 1.27 -2.71
C THR A 103 -12.41 0.61 -2.35
N GLU A 104 -12.47 -0.57 -1.73
CA GLU A 104 -11.28 -1.36 -1.42
C GLU A 104 -10.63 -1.86 -2.71
N VAL A 105 -9.35 -1.53 -2.90
CA VAL A 105 -8.55 -1.99 -4.06
C VAL A 105 -7.53 -3.04 -3.68
N GLU A 106 -7.09 -3.01 -2.42
CA GLU A 106 -6.22 -3.99 -1.77
C GLU A 106 -6.67 -4.10 -0.30
N ALA A 107 -6.41 -5.23 0.34
CA ALA A 107 -6.82 -5.47 1.73
C ALA A 107 -6.42 -4.32 2.67
N GLY A 108 -7.41 -3.56 3.16
CA GLY A 108 -7.22 -2.42 4.06
C GLY A 108 -6.80 -1.11 3.38
N ILE A 109 -6.76 -1.07 2.05
CA ILE A 109 -6.46 0.11 1.22
C ILE A 109 -7.68 0.41 0.36
N PHE A 110 -8.24 1.59 0.57
CA PHE A 110 -9.39 2.08 -0.16
C PHE A 110 -9.00 3.28 -1.01
N GLU A 111 -9.49 3.33 -2.24
CA GLU A 111 -9.24 4.44 -3.17
C GLU A 111 -10.54 5.15 -3.54
N GLY A 112 -10.46 6.48 -3.62
CA GLY A 112 -11.55 7.35 -4.04
C GLY A 112 -11.05 8.38 -5.04
N LEU A 113 -11.81 8.59 -6.13
CA LEU A 113 -11.50 9.59 -7.15
C LEU A 113 -12.30 10.87 -6.90
N ARG A 114 -11.63 12.01 -6.87
CA ARG A 114 -12.28 13.33 -6.95
C ARG A 114 -12.02 13.95 -8.33
N GLN A 115 -13.10 14.30 -9.02
CA GLN A 115 -13.05 14.90 -10.35
C GLN A 115 -12.25 16.20 -10.32
N GLY A 116 -11.19 16.27 -11.13
CA GLY A 116 -10.31 17.45 -11.20
C GLY A 116 -9.30 17.60 -10.06
N GLU A 117 -9.31 16.73 -9.04
CA GLU A 117 -8.38 16.78 -7.90
C GLU A 117 -7.46 15.54 -7.82
N GLY A 118 -7.90 14.39 -8.36
CA GLY A 118 -7.10 13.17 -8.42
C GLY A 118 -7.60 12.06 -7.49
N VAL A 119 -6.75 11.06 -7.26
CA VAL A 119 -7.05 9.89 -6.44
C VAL A 119 -6.59 10.13 -5.00
N TYR A 120 -7.40 9.67 -4.06
CA TYR A 120 -7.12 9.71 -2.63
C TYR A 120 -7.15 8.30 -2.06
N ILE A 121 -6.23 8.05 -1.13
CA ILE A 121 -6.10 6.78 -0.45
C ILE A 121 -6.61 6.93 0.98
N LEU A 122 -7.42 5.97 1.43
CA LEU A 122 -7.84 5.80 2.81
C LEU A 122 -7.36 4.44 3.32
N GLN A 123 -6.58 4.45 4.40
CA GLN A 123 -5.94 3.24 4.95
C GLN A 123 -5.81 3.35 6.47
N ASN A 124 -5.68 2.20 7.15
CA ASN A 124 -5.54 2.17 8.59
C ASN A 124 -4.32 3.00 9.05
N LEU A 125 -4.52 3.89 10.04
CA LEU A 125 -3.47 4.82 10.47
C LEU A 125 -2.22 4.11 11.01
N ALA A 126 -2.38 2.98 11.72
CA ALA A 126 -1.24 2.25 12.25
C ALA A 126 -0.42 1.60 11.13
N ALA A 127 -1.09 1.02 10.13
CA ALA A 127 -0.43 0.48 8.94
C ALA A 127 0.29 1.59 8.14
N ALA A 128 -0.38 2.72 7.93
CA ALA A 128 0.17 3.90 7.27
C ALA A 128 1.47 4.40 7.92
N ARG A 129 1.44 4.56 9.24
CA ARG A 129 2.60 5.00 10.04
C ARG A 129 3.70 3.96 10.08
N SER A 130 3.36 2.67 10.11
CA SER A 130 4.34 1.59 10.06
C SER A 130 5.11 1.60 8.74
N LEU A 131 4.40 1.81 7.62
CA LEU A 131 5.02 1.92 6.30
C LEU A 131 5.94 3.14 6.22
N ALA A 132 5.46 4.32 6.64
CA ALA A 132 6.26 5.54 6.66
C ALA A 132 7.52 5.39 7.52
N LYS A 133 7.39 4.82 8.73
CA LYS A 133 8.54 4.52 9.59
C LYS A 133 9.52 3.55 8.93
N SER A 134 9.01 2.52 8.26
CA SER A 134 9.85 1.55 7.54
C SER A 134 10.65 2.24 6.44
N MET A 135 10.03 3.15 5.68
CA MET A 135 10.70 3.94 4.65
C MET A 135 11.74 4.91 5.25
N ASP A 136 11.39 5.63 6.31
CA ASP A 136 12.30 6.58 6.98
C ASP A 136 13.57 5.89 7.50
N GLN A 137 13.45 4.65 7.94
CA GLN A 137 14.59 3.83 8.37
C GLN A 137 15.55 3.49 7.22
N MET A 138 15.07 3.50 5.97
CA MET A 138 15.90 3.23 4.79
C MET A 138 16.68 4.46 4.31
N ILE A 139 16.22 5.66 4.64
CA ILE A 139 16.89 6.91 4.24
C ILE A 139 18.27 7.00 4.89
N GLY A 140 19.26 7.44 4.11
CA GLY A 140 20.62 7.73 4.59
C GLY A 140 21.72 7.17 3.70
N ASP A 141 22.93 7.10 4.25
CA ASP A 141 24.11 6.57 3.59
C ASP A 141 24.14 5.04 3.64
N TRP A 142 24.51 4.44 2.51
CA TRP A 142 24.64 3.00 2.34
C TRP A 142 25.95 2.65 1.64
N ALA A 143 26.51 1.50 1.98
CA ALA A 143 27.62 0.87 1.28
C ALA A 143 27.11 -0.36 0.53
N MET A 144 27.46 -0.46 -0.75
CA MET A 144 27.39 -1.73 -1.46
C MET A 144 28.70 -2.48 -1.27
N VAL A 145 28.61 -3.72 -0.81
CA VAL A 145 29.75 -4.60 -0.52
C VAL A 145 29.61 -5.93 -1.25
N ARG A 146 30.74 -6.56 -1.57
CA ARG A 146 30.76 -7.96 -2.03
C ARG A 146 30.68 -8.92 -0.84
N GLY A 147 30.41 -10.20 -1.09
CA GLY A 147 30.35 -11.23 -0.05
C GLY A 147 31.60 -11.39 0.82
N ASN A 148 32.76 -10.89 0.38
CA ASN A 148 34.00 -10.83 1.16
C ASN A 148 34.11 -9.56 2.04
N GLY A 149 33.07 -8.73 2.10
CA GLY A 149 33.01 -7.48 2.86
C GLY A 149 33.66 -6.27 2.18
N ALA A 150 34.24 -6.43 0.98
CA ALA A 150 34.85 -5.30 0.28
C ALA A 150 33.78 -4.31 -0.19
N THR A 151 33.87 -3.06 0.28
CA THR A 151 33.04 -1.95 -0.21
C THR A 151 33.43 -1.60 -1.63
N ILE A 152 32.45 -1.63 -2.53
CA ILE A 152 32.63 -1.39 -3.97
C ILE A 152 31.88 -0.16 -4.46
N CYS A 153 30.96 0.38 -3.65
CA CYS A 153 30.26 1.62 -3.94
C CYS A 153 29.62 2.18 -2.67
N SER A 154 29.37 3.48 -2.66
CA SER A 154 28.54 4.13 -1.64
C SER A 154 27.42 4.88 -2.31
N LEU A 155 26.24 4.91 -1.69
CA LEU A 155 25.06 5.61 -2.20
C LEU A 155 24.30 6.27 -1.06
N VAL A 156 23.42 7.20 -1.41
CA VAL A 156 22.51 7.88 -0.49
C VAL A 156 21.09 7.65 -0.94
N LEU A 157 20.29 6.98 -0.10
CA LEU A 157 18.84 6.86 -0.28
C LEU A 157 18.18 8.09 0.34
N THR A 158 17.37 8.81 -0.43
CA THR A 158 16.68 10.02 0.04
C THR A 158 15.17 9.83 0.10
N ASN A 159 14.45 10.78 0.70
CA ASN A 159 12.98 10.91 0.58
C ASN A 159 12.57 11.95 -0.47
N ASN A 160 13.47 12.36 -1.37
CA ASN A 160 13.09 13.27 -2.44
C ASN A 160 12.25 12.50 -3.46
N ASP A 161 11.02 12.96 -3.68
CA ASP A 161 10.11 12.37 -4.65
C ASP A 161 10.74 12.27 -6.06
N ALA A 162 10.50 11.13 -6.70
CA ALA A 162 10.85 10.84 -8.09
C ALA A 162 9.65 10.31 -8.90
N GLY A 163 8.42 10.39 -8.35
CA GLY A 163 7.18 9.95 -8.98
C GLY A 163 6.93 8.44 -8.96
N ASN A 164 5.67 8.03 -9.14
CA ASN A 164 5.23 6.62 -9.11
C ASN A 164 5.72 5.85 -7.85
N ASP A 165 5.61 6.50 -6.69
CA ASP A 165 6.06 5.99 -5.38
C ASP A 165 7.57 5.67 -5.31
N ASN A 166 8.38 6.35 -6.14
CA ASN A 166 9.84 6.26 -6.10
C ASN A 166 10.46 7.50 -5.46
N PHE A 167 11.66 7.31 -4.91
CA PHE A 167 12.49 8.33 -4.32
C PHE A 167 13.87 8.38 -4.99
N GLN A 168 14.55 9.52 -4.92
CA GLN A 168 15.86 9.68 -5.53
C GLN A 168 16.94 8.91 -4.74
N VAL A 169 17.84 8.25 -5.46
CA VAL A 169 19.10 7.69 -4.93
C VAL A 169 20.28 8.36 -5.60
N PHE A 170 21.30 8.69 -4.82
CA PHE A 170 22.54 9.29 -5.32
C PHE A 170 23.70 8.32 -5.15
N VAL A 171 24.39 8.01 -6.26
CA VAL A 171 25.61 7.20 -6.24
C VAL A 171 26.82 8.10 -6.01
N LYS A 172 27.66 7.77 -5.02
CA LYS A 172 28.91 8.50 -4.76
C LYS A 172 29.96 8.15 -5.82
N PRO A 173 30.96 9.02 -6.08
CA PRO A 173 32.04 8.72 -7.02
C PRO A 173 32.85 7.48 -6.62
N LYS A 174 33.58 6.91 -7.59
CA LYS A 174 34.53 5.78 -7.43
C LYS A 174 33.86 4.41 -7.17
N CYS A 175 32.65 4.22 -7.67
CA CYS A 175 32.02 2.90 -7.65
C CYS A 175 32.64 1.93 -8.67
N ASP A 176 32.64 0.66 -8.34
CA ASP A 176 33.01 -0.44 -9.24
C ASP A 176 32.17 -0.44 -10.52
N ALA A 177 32.74 -1.01 -11.60
CA ALA A 177 32.20 -0.92 -12.95
C ALA A 177 30.76 -1.46 -13.06
N THR A 178 30.40 -2.52 -12.33
CA THR A 178 29.03 -3.07 -12.37
C THR A 178 28.01 -2.06 -11.84
N ILE A 179 28.33 -1.35 -10.77
CA ILE A 179 27.42 -0.38 -10.14
C ILE A 179 27.40 0.91 -10.94
N ALA A 180 28.55 1.34 -11.45
CA ALA A 180 28.64 2.48 -12.37
C ALA A 180 27.85 2.24 -13.66
N ALA A 181 27.81 1.00 -14.16
CA ALA A 181 27.01 0.64 -15.33
C ALA A 181 25.51 0.60 -15.00
N PHE A 182 25.12 0.04 -13.85
CA PHE A 182 23.72 0.01 -13.42
C PHE A 182 23.16 1.41 -13.12
N ALA A 183 23.95 2.27 -12.46
CA ALA A 183 23.65 3.68 -12.21
C ALA A 183 22.20 3.93 -11.74
N PRO A 184 21.80 3.43 -10.55
CA PRO A 184 20.46 3.66 -10.04
C PRO A 184 20.24 5.15 -9.78
N THR A 185 19.07 5.64 -10.20
CA THR A 185 18.62 7.01 -9.99
C THR A 185 17.41 7.08 -9.07
N MET A 186 16.68 5.97 -8.95
CA MET A 186 15.47 5.86 -8.15
C MET A 186 15.55 4.64 -7.22
N TRP A 187 14.87 4.73 -6.08
CA TRP A 187 14.64 3.62 -5.19
C TRP A 187 13.22 3.64 -4.61
N ARG A 188 12.73 2.49 -4.16
CA ARG A 188 11.50 2.38 -3.36
C ARG A 188 11.57 1.19 -2.42
N LEU A 189 10.68 1.17 -1.43
CA LEU A 189 10.44 0.01 -0.59
C LEU A 189 9.09 -0.59 -0.95
N GLU A 190 9.08 -1.85 -1.39
CA GLU A 190 7.89 -2.54 -1.87
C GLU A 190 7.80 -3.92 -1.21
N HIS A 191 6.73 -4.19 -0.47
CA HIS A 191 6.53 -5.46 0.25
C HIS A 191 7.76 -5.93 1.07
N GLY A 192 8.47 -4.98 1.71
CA GLY A 192 9.66 -5.27 2.50
C GLY A 192 10.94 -5.48 1.69
N GLN A 193 10.91 -5.25 0.39
CA GLN A 193 12.05 -5.34 -0.53
C GLN A 193 12.51 -3.94 -0.95
N MET A 194 13.81 -3.71 -0.93
CA MET A 194 14.39 -2.48 -1.46
C MET A 194 14.61 -2.67 -2.96
N MET A 195 14.00 -1.79 -3.74
CA MET A 195 14.13 -1.77 -5.19
C MET A 195 15.03 -0.59 -5.57
N LEU A 196 16.11 -0.84 -6.29
CA LEU A 196 16.90 0.19 -6.96
C LEU A 196 16.59 0.14 -8.46
N MET A 197 16.44 1.30 -9.09
CA MET A 197 16.01 1.42 -10.48
C MET A 197 16.93 2.36 -11.24
N SER A 198 17.38 1.92 -12.43
CA SER A 198 18.17 2.74 -13.34
C SER A 198 17.27 3.57 -14.25
N ALA A 199 17.81 4.67 -14.79
CA ALA A 199 17.13 5.46 -15.83
C ALA A 199 16.84 4.66 -17.12
N ARG A 200 17.42 3.46 -17.27
CA ARG A 200 17.19 2.55 -18.41
C ARG A 200 16.05 1.57 -18.17
N GLY A 201 15.40 1.62 -17.01
CA GLY A 201 14.31 0.71 -16.64
C GLY A 201 14.78 -0.63 -16.06
N GLU A 202 16.07 -0.78 -15.72
CA GLU A 202 16.55 -1.96 -15.00
C GLU A 202 16.23 -1.84 -13.53
N THR A 203 15.86 -2.95 -12.90
CA THR A 203 15.52 -2.99 -11.47
C THR A 203 16.35 -4.05 -10.75
N TRP A 204 17.02 -3.65 -9.68
CA TRP A 204 17.70 -4.54 -8.75
C TRP A 204 16.90 -4.62 -7.47
N ARG A 205 16.62 -5.85 -7.03
CA ARG A 205 15.80 -6.14 -5.86
C ARG A 205 16.67 -6.65 -4.74
N PHE A 206 16.51 -6.08 -3.56
CA PHE A 206 17.22 -6.49 -2.37
C PHE A 206 16.23 -6.93 -1.28
N GLU A 207 16.57 -8.03 -0.62
CA GLU A 207 15.83 -8.57 0.53
C GLU A 207 16.69 -8.45 1.79
N ALA A 208 16.06 -8.07 2.91
CA ALA A 208 16.72 -8.12 4.20
C ALA A 208 16.96 -9.57 4.63
N ASP A 209 18.18 -9.88 5.07
CA ASP A 209 18.50 -11.13 5.74
C ASP A 209 18.34 -11.01 7.27
N ASP A 210 18.57 -12.12 7.99
CA ASP A 210 18.46 -12.20 9.45
C ASP A 210 19.42 -11.26 10.20
N ASN A 211 20.43 -10.72 9.52
CA ASN A 211 21.41 -9.78 10.08
C ASN A 211 21.11 -8.33 9.71
N ALA A 212 19.92 -8.05 9.18
CA ALA A 212 19.51 -6.75 8.65
C ALA A 212 20.43 -6.22 7.52
N GLN A 213 21.10 -7.13 6.80
CA GLN A 213 21.81 -6.81 5.57
C GLN A 213 20.88 -7.00 4.38
N TRP A 214 20.99 -6.15 3.38
CA TRP A 214 20.11 -6.18 2.21
C TRP A 214 20.83 -6.87 1.06
N ARG A 215 20.39 -8.07 0.68
CA ARG A 215 21.07 -8.90 -0.33
C ARG A 215 20.36 -8.82 -1.66
N LEU A 216 21.12 -8.61 -2.73
CA LEU A 216 20.60 -8.63 -4.10
C LEU A 216 20.03 -10.03 -4.40
N VAL A 217 18.81 -10.08 -4.92
CA VAL A 217 18.09 -11.32 -5.25
C VAL A 217 17.71 -11.37 -6.73
N PRO A 218 17.85 -12.53 -7.41
CA PRO A 218 18.30 -13.81 -6.86
C PRO A 218 19.79 -13.83 -6.49
N ASP A 219 20.13 -14.68 -5.53
CA ASP A 219 21.52 -14.87 -5.11
C ASP A 219 22.42 -15.26 -6.28
N SER A 220 23.68 -14.85 -6.22
CA SER A 220 24.71 -15.20 -7.19
C SER A 220 26.00 -15.64 -6.50
N ALA A 221 26.92 -16.23 -7.26
CA ALA A 221 28.23 -16.65 -6.75
C ALA A 221 29.08 -15.47 -6.22
N ASN A 222 28.79 -14.25 -6.63
CA ASN A 222 29.42 -13.04 -6.13
C ASN A 222 28.35 -12.09 -5.57
N PRO A 223 27.85 -12.37 -4.35
CA PRO A 223 26.69 -11.68 -3.82
C PRO A 223 26.99 -10.19 -3.65
N LEU A 224 25.98 -9.38 -3.96
CA LEU A 224 25.99 -7.95 -3.72
C LEU A 224 25.10 -7.67 -2.51
N ILE A 225 25.66 -6.98 -1.53
CA ILE A 225 25.01 -6.72 -0.25
C ILE A 225 25.03 -5.22 -0.01
N MET A 226 23.94 -4.67 0.51
CA MET A 226 23.82 -3.30 0.97
C MET A 226 23.83 -3.26 2.49
N LEU A 227 24.74 -2.47 3.03
CA LEU A 227 24.93 -2.25 4.46
C LEU A 227 24.67 -0.78 4.77
N ARG A 228 23.92 -0.54 5.84
CA ARG A 228 23.73 0.82 6.37
C ARG A 228 25.06 1.36 6.90
N GLN A 229 25.31 2.66 6.75
CA GLN A 229 26.49 3.36 7.27
C GLN A 229 26.17 4.19 8.51
#